data_AF-A0A9Q3H757-F1
#
_entry.id   AF-A0A9Q3H757-F1
#
_cell.length_a   1.000
_cell.length_b   1.000
_cell.length_c   1.000
_cell.angle_alpha   90.00
_cell.angle_beta   90.00
_cell.angle_gamma   90.00
#
_symmetry.space_group_name_H-M   'P 1'
#
loop_
_entity.id
_entity.type
_entity.pdbx_description
1 polymer ?
#
loop_
_entity_poly.entity_id
_entity_poly.type
_entity_poly.pdbx_seq_one_letter_code
_entity_poly.pdbx_strand_id
1 'polypeptide(L)'
;MNSDRKRKSSTLLRLCNSVVECLLYILVAFPLTTLVRSMSWPSSIENTRNEVEANSNYLSSYQNLNSSVVMAKSKNHTNHNQNKKAHKNGIKKPKSGRYPSLKGVDPKFRRNQKFAKQGTQKALAERTAKAS
;
A
#
# COMPACT_ATOMS: atom_id res chain seq x y z
N MET A 1 56.04 -23.95 -20.33
CA MET A 1 54.95 -24.26 -21.28
C MET A 1 53.86 -25.02 -20.56
N ASN A 2 52.59 -24.67 -20.85
CA ASN A 2 51.36 -25.50 -20.82
C ASN A 2 51.33 -26.68 -19.83
N SER A 3 50.33 -26.85 -18.94
CA SER A 3 48.98 -27.24 -19.43
C SER A 3 47.86 -27.23 -18.36
N ASP A 4 47.99 -26.65 -17.16
CA ASP A 4 47.03 -26.98 -16.06
C ASP A 4 45.91 -25.98 -15.74
N ARG A 5 45.71 -24.93 -16.55
CA ARG A 5 44.61 -23.96 -16.33
C ARG A 5 43.33 -24.20 -17.13
N LYS A 6 43.21 -25.32 -17.86
CA LYS A 6 42.05 -25.61 -18.76
C LYS A 6 41.09 -26.71 -18.29
N ARG A 7 41.15 -27.20 -17.05
CA ARG A 7 40.22 -28.24 -16.55
C ARG A 7 39.13 -27.79 -15.56
N LYS A 8 39.14 -26.54 -15.08
CA LYS A 8 38.13 -26.02 -14.14
C LYS A 8 37.03 -25.14 -14.77
N SER A 9 37.08 -24.91 -16.08
CA SER A 9 36.08 -24.08 -16.78
C SER A 9 34.89 -24.89 -17.32
N SER A 10 35.08 -26.18 -17.63
CA SER A 10 34.04 -27.00 -18.29
C SER A 10 32.97 -27.55 -17.35
N THR A 11 33.25 -27.71 -16.05
CA THR A 11 32.25 -28.19 -15.06
C THR A 11 31.34 -27.06 -14.59
N LEU A 12 31.87 -25.84 -14.41
CA LEU A 12 31.09 -24.67 -14.03
C LEU A 12 30.16 -24.19 -15.17
N LEU A 13 30.58 -24.28 -16.43
CA LEU A 13 29.68 -23.99 -17.56
C LEU A 13 28.55 -25.02 -17.71
N ARG A 14 28.74 -26.28 -17.29
CA ARG A 14 27.69 -27.32 -17.34
C ARG A 14 26.64 -27.15 -16.23
N LEU A 15 27.06 -26.66 -15.05
CA LEU A 15 26.15 -26.32 -13.96
C LEU A 15 25.30 -25.07 -14.25
N CYS A 16 25.87 -24.05 -14.91
CA CYS A 16 25.07 -22.91 -15.37
C CYS A 16 24.05 -23.30 -16.45
N ASN A 17 24.42 -24.14 -17.43
CA ASN A 17 23.49 -24.51 -18.50
C ASN A 17 22.31 -25.37 -18.01
N SER A 18 22.49 -26.24 -17.01
CA SER A 18 21.40 -27.07 -16.50
C SER A 18 20.34 -26.28 -15.71
N VAL A 19 20.74 -25.24 -14.97
CA VAL A 19 19.79 -24.38 -14.23
C VAL A 19 19.01 -23.48 -15.19
N VAL A 20 19.65 -23.00 -16.26
CA VAL A 20 19.00 -22.15 -17.27
C VAL A 20 18.03 -22.97 -18.13
N GLU A 21 18.36 -24.22 -18.48
CA GLU A 21 17.44 -25.11 -19.20
C GLU A 21 16.23 -25.54 -18.34
N CYS A 22 16.41 -25.79 -17.04
CA CYS A 22 15.29 -26.06 -16.13
C CYS A 22 14.34 -24.86 -15.99
N LEU A 23 14.86 -23.63 -15.94
CA LEU A 23 14.03 -22.42 -15.85
C LEU A 23 13.31 -22.11 -17.17
N LEU A 24 13.92 -22.40 -18.32
CA LEU A 24 13.24 -22.31 -19.61
C LEU A 24 12.12 -23.34 -19.73
N TYR A 25 12.31 -24.56 -19.22
CA TYR A 25 11.27 -25.61 -19.28
C TYR A 25 10.04 -25.23 -18.44
N ILE A 26 10.22 -24.59 -17.28
CA ILE A 26 9.12 -24.11 -16.43
C ILE A 26 8.34 -22.96 -17.11
N LEU A 27 9.01 -22.10 -17.89
CA LEU A 27 8.37 -20.96 -18.57
C LEU A 27 7.71 -21.32 -19.91
N VAL A 28 8.15 -22.39 -20.57
CA VAL A 28 7.63 -22.80 -21.90
C VAL A 28 6.65 -23.98 -21.82
N ALA A 29 6.78 -24.88 -20.83
CA ALA A 29 5.93 -26.08 -20.72
C ALA A 29 4.62 -25.87 -19.94
N PHE A 30 4.42 -24.72 -19.30
CA PHE A 30 3.16 -24.37 -18.63
C PHE A 30 2.59 -23.06 -19.19
N PRO A 31 2.11 -23.04 -20.44
CA PRO A 31 1.33 -21.91 -20.91
C PRO A 31 0.05 -21.86 -20.06
N LEU A 32 -0.14 -20.76 -19.35
CA LEU A 32 -1.36 -20.40 -18.59
C LEU A 32 -2.65 -20.32 -19.45
N THR A 33 -2.63 -20.87 -20.66
CA THR A 33 -3.71 -20.83 -21.64
C THR A 33 -4.55 -22.10 -21.67
N THR A 34 -4.14 -23.19 -21.00
CA THR A 34 -4.90 -24.46 -20.98
C THR A 34 -5.92 -24.59 -19.86
N LEU A 35 -6.15 -23.53 -19.06
CA LEU A 35 -7.18 -23.51 -18.01
C LEU A 35 -8.26 -22.43 -18.19
N VAL A 36 -8.60 -22.05 -19.43
CA VAL A 36 -9.68 -21.07 -19.69
C VAL A 36 -10.78 -21.63 -20.61
N ARG A 37 -10.70 -22.89 -21.05
CA ARG A 37 -11.66 -23.46 -22.04
C ARG A 37 -12.60 -24.54 -21.50
N SER A 38 -12.85 -24.59 -20.19
CA SER A 38 -13.91 -25.46 -19.62
C SER A 38 -14.60 -24.85 -18.39
N MET A 39 -14.56 -23.53 -18.24
CA MET A 39 -15.44 -22.83 -17.31
C MET A 39 -16.73 -22.51 -18.06
N SER A 40 -17.76 -23.32 -17.84
CA SER A 40 -19.14 -22.86 -18.01
C SER A 40 -19.25 -21.52 -17.29
N TRP A 41 -19.58 -20.47 -18.05
CA TRP A 41 -19.74 -19.13 -17.53
C TRP A 41 -20.80 -19.15 -16.42
N PRO A 42 -20.48 -18.75 -15.18
CA PRO A 42 -21.48 -18.65 -14.13
C PRO A 42 -22.52 -17.59 -14.54
N SER A 43 -23.81 -17.93 -14.53
CA SER A 43 -24.92 -16.98 -14.75
C SER A 43 -24.90 -15.77 -13.81
N SER A 44 -24.05 -15.78 -12.78
CA SER A 44 -23.75 -14.62 -11.93
C SER A 44 -23.02 -13.49 -12.66
N ILE A 45 -22.30 -13.75 -13.75
CA ILE A 45 -21.59 -12.72 -14.54
C ILE A 45 -22.57 -11.94 -15.43
N GLU A 46 -23.62 -12.59 -15.96
CA GLU A 46 -24.63 -11.93 -16.79
C GLU A 46 -25.42 -10.89 -16.00
N ASN A 47 -25.74 -11.16 -14.74
CA ASN A 47 -26.38 -10.16 -13.85
C ASN A 47 -25.50 -8.92 -13.66
N THR A 48 -24.18 -9.09 -13.46
CA THR A 48 -23.26 -7.95 -13.34
C THR A 48 -23.08 -7.21 -14.67
N ARG A 49 -23.15 -7.91 -15.81
CA ARG A 49 -23.05 -7.28 -17.14
C ARG A 49 -24.28 -6.44 -17.44
N ASN A 50 -25.47 -6.97 -17.15
CA ASN A 50 -26.75 -6.27 -17.31
C ASN A 50 -26.85 -5.06 -16.37
N GLU A 51 -26.34 -5.15 -15.13
CA GLU A 51 -26.26 -4.00 -14.21
C GLU A 51 -25.25 -2.94 -14.67
N VAL A 52 -24.09 -3.34 -15.19
CA VAL A 52 -23.10 -2.40 -15.73
C VAL A 52 -23.60 -1.74 -17.02
N GLU A 53 -24.28 -2.47 -17.90
CA GLU A 53 -24.92 -1.93 -19.12
C GLU A 53 -26.10 -1.01 -18.79
N ALA A 54 -26.94 -1.37 -17.81
CA ALA A 54 -28.01 -0.49 -17.32
C ALA A 54 -27.45 0.81 -16.71
N ASN A 55 -26.37 0.72 -15.92
CA ASN A 55 -25.69 1.90 -15.36
C ASN A 55 -24.98 2.75 -16.45
N SER A 56 -24.41 2.12 -17.47
CA SER A 56 -23.81 2.80 -18.62
C SER A 56 -24.85 3.55 -19.46
N ASN A 57 -25.99 2.91 -19.74
CA ASN A 57 -27.10 3.52 -20.47
C ASN A 57 -27.75 4.66 -19.67
N TYR A 58 -27.86 4.51 -18.34
CA TYR A 58 -28.30 5.58 -17.45
C TYR A 58 -27.34 6.77 -17.54
N LEU A 59 -26.04 6.59 -17.35
CA LEU A 59 -25.01 7.64 -17.45
C LEU A 59 -24.98 8.30 -18.85
N SER A 60 -25.19 7.54 -19.93
CA SER A 60 -25.25 8.05 -21.30
C SER A 60 -26.50 8.90 -21.57
N SER A 61 -27.66 8.54 -20.98
CA SER A 61 -28.88 9.34 -21.06
C SER A 61 -28.74 10.71 -20.41
N TYR A 62 -27.97 10.82 -19.32
CA TYR A 62 -27.65 12.11 -18.68
C TYR A 62 -26.76 13.01 -19.53
N GLN A 63 -25.93 12.44 -20.40
CA GLN A 63 -25.05 13.23 -21.27
C GLN A 63 -25.86 13.89 -22.41
N ASN A 64 -26.88 13.21 -22.95
CA ASN A 64 -27.69 13.72 -24.07
C ASN A 64 -28.66 14.85 -23.68
N LEU A 65 -29.10 14.94 -22.43
CA LEU A 65 -29.99 16.02 -21.95
C LEU A 65 -29.27 17.35 -21.66
N ASN A 66 -27.93 17.38 -21.76
CA ASN A 66 -27.12 18.57 -21.44
C ASN A 66 -26.65 19.34 -22.68
N SER A 67 -27.01 18.91 -23.89
CA SER A 67 -26.47 19.52 -25.12
C SER A 67 -27.20 20.79 -25.59
N SER A 68 -28.42 21.08 -25.09
CA SER A 68 -29.22 22.24 -25.51
C SER A 68 -29.30 23.38 -24.48
N VAL A 69 -28.59 23.28 -23.36
CA VAL A 69 -28.49 24.37 -22.39
C VAL A 69 -27.23 25.16 -22.72
N VAL A 70 -27.40 26.31 -23.38
CA VAL A 70 -26.36 27.35 -23.44
C VAL A 70 -25.80 27.51 -22.03
N MET A 71 -24.50 27.24 -21.87
CA MET A 71 -23.80 27.26 -20.59
C MET A 71 -23.88 28.66 -19.96
N ALA A 72 -24.99 28.95 -19.29
CA ALA A 72 -25.17 30.14 -18.50
C ALA A 72 -24.06 30.13 -17.45
N LYS A 73 -23.24 31.18 -17.44
CA LYS A 73 -22.07 31.27 -16.58
C LYS A 73 -22.47 31.00 -15.13
N SER A 74 -22.02 29.88 -14.57
CA SER A 74 -22.28 29.50 -13.18
C SER A 74 -21.34 30.23 -12.22
N LYS A 75 -21.68 30.26 -10.93
CA LYS A 75 -20.81 30.82 -9.89
C LYS A 75 -19.56 29.95 -9.72
N ASN A 76 -18.37 30.51 -9.96
CA ASN A 76 -17.10 29.77 -9.94
C ASN A 76 -16.58 29.40 -8.54
N HIS A 77 -17.02 30.10 -7.47
CA HIS A 77 -16.56 29.85 -6.10
C HIS A 77 -17.58 30.29 -5.05
N THR A 78 -17.72 29.54 -3.95
CA THR A 78 -18.51 29.93 -2.77
C THR A 78 -17.99 29.33 -1.47
N ASN A 79 -17.95 30.14 -0.41
CA ASN A 79 -17.65 29.71 0.96
C ASN A 79 -18.93 29.63 1.85
N HIS A 80 -20.12 29.84 1.27
CA HIS A 80 -21.35 30.07 2.04
C HIS A 80 -21.75 28.92 2.97
N ASN A 81 -21.56 27.66 2.55
CA ASN A 81 -21.99 26.48 3.31
C ASN A 81 -20.82 25.75 4.01
N GLN A 82 -19.59 26.26 3.95
CA GLN A 82 -18.44 25.55 4.53
C GLN A 82 -18.49 25.57 6.05
N ASN A 83 -18.77 26.74 6.65
CA ASN A 83 -18.90 26.88 8.10
C ASN A 83 -20.02 26.00 8.64
N LYS A 84 -21.20 25.99 7.99
CA LYS A 84 -22.33 25.15 8.40
C LYS A 84 -21.96 23.66 8.40
N LYS A 85 -21.24 23.18 7.37
CA LYS A 85 -20.73 21.80 7.33
C LYS A 85 -19.70 21.51 8.43
N ALA A 86 -18.75 22.42 8.65
CA ALA A 86 -17.73 22.27 9.69
C ALA A 86 -18.35 22.20 11.10
N HIS A 87 -19.40 22.98 11.36
CA HIS A 87 -20.08 23.00 12.64
C HIS A 87 -21.07 21.83 12.85
N LYS A 88 -21.57 21.15 11.79
CA LYS A 88 -22.41 19.95 11.93
C LYS A 88 -21.73 18.85 12.75
N ASN A 89 -20.45 18.59 12.47
CA ASN A 89 -19.64 17.61 13.22
C ASN A 89 -18.86 18.27 14.37
N GLY A 90 -18.88 19.60 14.44
CA GLY A 90 -18.16 20.43 15.38
C GLY A 90 -16.65 20.53 15.07
N ILE A 91 -16.10 21.72 15.21
CA ILE A 91 -14.65 21.94 15.09
C ILE A 91 -13.99 21.47 16.40
N LYS A 92 -13.40 20.27 16.38
CA LYS A 92 -12.76 19.67 17.56
C LYS A 92 -11.33 20.19 17.72
N LYS A 93 -10.97 20.55 18.96
CA LYS A 93 -9.58 20.88 19.32
C LYS A 93 -8.72 19.61 19.32
N PRO A 94 -7.41 19.69 19.00
CA PRO A 94 -6.52 18.56 19.15
C PRO A 94 -6.51 18.09 20.62
N LYS A 95 -6.51 16.77 20.82
CA LYS A 95 -6.47 16.20 22.18
C LYS A 95 -5.10 16.46 22.80
N SER A 96 -5.07 17.18 23.91
CA SER A 96 -3.86 17.35 24.72
C SER A 96 -3.75 16.21 25.74
N GLY A 97 -2.62 15.51 25.75
CA GLY A 97 -2.26 14.54 26.78
C GLY A 97 -1.25 15.13 27.76
N ARG A 98 -1.10 14.54 28.96
CA ARG A 98 -0.12 15.00 29.96
C ARG A 98 1.33 15.01 29.42
N TYR A 99 1.66 14.06 28.55
CA TYR A 99 2.99 13.94 27.96
C TYR A 99 2.88 13.91 26.42
N PRO A 100 3.43 14.91 25.70
CA PRO A 100 3.47 14.90 24.25
C PRO A 100 4.54 13.94 23.72
N SER A 101 4.46 13.61 22.42
CA SER A 101 5.48 12.78 21.78
C SER A 101 6.81 13.54 21.62
N LEU A 102 7.94 12.88 21.85
CA LEU A 102 9.29 13.43 21.61
C LEU A 102 9.77 13.26 20.16
N LYS A 103 8.85 13.10 19.20
CA LYS A 103 9.19 12.98 17.78
C LYS A 103 9.68 14.34 17.27
N GLY A 104 10.82 14.37 16.59
CA GLY A 104 11.46 15.61 16.12
C GLY A 104 12.39 16.29 17.12
N VAL A 105 12.50 15.79 18.36
CA VAL A 105 13.51 16.25 19.32
C VAL A 105 14.89 15.70 18.94
N ASP A 106 15.95 16.47 19.20
CA ASP A 106 17.34 16.14 18.90
C ASP A 106 17.69 14.67 19.27
N PRO A 107 18.20 13.88 18.30
CA PRO A 107 18.60 12.50 18.53
C PRO A 107 19.64 12.34 19.65
N LYS A 108 20.56 13.30 19.84
CA LYS A 108 21.58 13.22 20.90
C LYS A 108 20.94 13.34 22.29
N PHE A 109 20.05 14.31 22.48
CA PHE A 109 19.25 14.42 23.70
C PHE A 109 18.42 13.16 23.97
N ARG A 110 17.75 12.61 22.95
CA ARG A 110 16.91 11.41 23.12
C ARG A 110 17.72 10.17 23.53
N ARG A 111 18.91 9.99 22.98
CA ARG A 111 19.83 8.90 23.37
C ARG A 111 20.25 9.05 24.83
N ASN A 112 20.65 10.25 25.24
CA ASN A 112 21.02 10.51 26.64
C ASN A 112 19.84 10.31 27.61
N GLN A 113 18.67 10.84 27.27
CA GLN A 113 17.47 10.70 28.10
C GLN A 113 17.09 9.22 28.32
N LYS A 114 17.28 8.37 27.30
CA LYS A 114 17.04 6.92 27.42
C LYS A 114 17.94 6.31 28.50
N PHE A 115 19.25 6.57 28.44
CA PHE A 115 20.21 6.02 29.40
C PHE A 115 19.99 6.58 30.81
N ALA A 116 19.68 7.87 30.95
CA ALA A 116 19.36 8.48 32.23
C ALA A 116 18.15 7.82 32.90
N LYS A 117 17.04 7.63 32.16
CA LYS A 117 15.84 6.95 32.67
C LYS A 117 16.13 5.51 33.11
N GLN A 118 16.92 4.76 32.33
CA GLN A 118 17.31 3.40 32.67
C GLN A 118 18.13 3.35 33.98
N GLY A 119 19.09 4.27 34.14
CA GLY A 119 19.87 4.38 35.37
C GLY A 119 19.00 4.70 36.60
N THR A 120 18.07 5.65 36.47
CA THR A 120 17.13 5.98 37.55
C THR A 120 16.24 4.79 37.92
N GLN A 121 15.71 4.06 36.94
CA GLN A 121 14.87 2.88 37.19
C GLN A 121 15.63 1.79 37.96
N LYS A 122 16.89 1.53 37.60
CA LYS A 122 17.74 0.56 38.31
C LYS A 122 17.99 0.99 39.76
N ALA A 123 18.38 2.25 39.99
CA ALA A 123 18.62 2.77 41.33
C ALA A 123 17.37 2.74 42.22
N LEU A 124 16.20 3.01 41.65
CA LEU A 124 14.92 2.90 42.36
C LEU A 124 14.62 1.45 42.74
N ALA A 125 14.80 0.50 41.82
CA ALA A 125 14.58 -0.93 42.07
C ALA A 125 15.50 -1.46 43.19
N GLU A 126 16.77 -1.06 43.20
CA GLU A 126 17.70 -1.43 44.28
C GLU A 126 17.29 -0.81 45.62
N ARG A 127 16.81 0.44 45.62
CA ARG A 127 16.30 1.09 46.83
C ARG A 127 15.07 0.39 47.38
N THR A 128 14.13 0.01 46.53
CA THR A 128 12.93 -0.71 46.97
C THR A 128 13.29 -2.10 47.49
N ALA A 129 14.21 -2.81 46.83
CA ALA A 129 14.66 -4.12 47.27
C ALA A 129 15.41 -4.09 48.62
N LYS A 130 16.16 -3.01 48.91
CA LYS A 130 16.83 -2.81 50.20
C LYS A 130 15.87 -2.39 51.33
N ALA A 131 14.75 -1.77 50.98
CA ALA A 131 13.75 -1.31 51.94
C ALA A 131 12.71 -2.39 52.28
N SER A 132 12.71 -3.50 51.54
CA SER A 132 11.86 -4.67 51.76
C SER A 132 12.62 -5.72 52.56
#